data_AF-E8LN08-F1
#
_entry.id   AF-E8LN08-F1
#
_cell.length_a   1.000
_cell.length_b   1.000
_cell.length_c   1.000
_cell.angle_alpha   90.00
_cell.angle_beta   90.00
_cell.angle_gamma   90.00
#
_symmetry.space_group_name_H-M   'P 1'
#
loop_
_entity.id
_entity.type
_entity.pdbx_description
1 polymer ?
#
loop_
_entity_poly.entity_id
_entity_poly.type
_entity_poly.pdbx_seq_one_letter_code
_entity_poly.pdbx_strand_id
1 'polypeptide(L)'
;MLKTKTQTVISVLFVCGMGILSGCSIQDETNENIKNKTENEEITQISDLEQTFIDDANLCVKGDISNLQSIIDRYKKSYRDQNYPEPYSLQKKNANRAFEKCAQKALRLGDSSAFNAMITRPGQAARISRGFYINGNLTEGAFWLQRVINIEGPENGYERAGRIFIQKKETLPIGAKLLEYSARLGSITARQSLYNLTNPSSYAFLQLTKAEEEQEKVSNNSEQNETKVDSGSSDKKNP
;
A
#
# COMPACT_ATOMS: atom_id res chain seq x y z
N MET A 1 10.79 55.22 -39.18
CA MET A 1 11.30 55.98 -38.01
C MET A 1 11.56 55.01 -36.87
N LEU A 2 12.83 54.67 -36.65
CA LEU A 2 13.28 53.89 -35.50
C LEU A 2 13.31 54.80 -34.26
N LYS A 3 12.86 54.27 -33.12
CA LYS A 3 13.38 54.67 -31.81
C LYS A 3 13.69 53.43 -30.98
N THR A 4 14.94 53.03 -31.07
CA THR A 4 15.67 52.26 -30.07
C THR A 4 15.82 53.08 -28.79
N LYS A 5 15.66 52.45 -27.62
CA LYS A 5 16.30 52.90 -26.38
C LYS A 5 16.96 51.72 -25.69
N THR A 6 18.27 51.69 -25.87
CA THR A 6 19.31 50.98 -25.13
C THR A 6 19.55 51.68 -23.78
N GLN A 7 19.83 50.90 -22.73
CA GLN A 7 20.72 51.18 -21.57
C GLN A 7 20.51 50.01 -20.57
N THR A 8 21.35 48.97 -20.51
CA THR A 8 22.73 48.83 -20.01
C THR A 8 22.89 49.02 -18.49
N VAL A 9 22.90 47.87 -17.79
CA VAL A 9 23.77 47.38 -16.69
C VAL A 9 24.36 48.40 -15.70
N ILE A 10 24.03 48.23 -14.40
CA ILE A 10 25.01 48.28 -13.29
C ILE A 10 24.67 47.19 -12.27
N SER A 11 25.58 46.23 -12.14
CA SER A 11 25.70 45.30 -11.02
C SER A 11 26.18 46.04 -9.77
N VAL A 12 25.54 45.81 -8.62
CA VAL A 12 26.16 46.02 -7.32
C VAL A 12 25.93 44.77 -6.48
N LEU A 13 27.00 43.99 -6.35
CA LEU A 13 27.20 43.02 -5.29
C LEU A 13 27.18 43.75 -3.95
N PHE A 14 26.29 43.35 -3.04
CA PHE A 14 26.52 43.50 -1.61
C PHE A 14 26.44 42.13 -0.96
N VAL A 15 27.62 41.55 -0.84
CA VAL A 15 27.97 40.44 0.05
C VAL A 15 27.86 40.97 1.47
N CYS A 16 26.97 40.41 2.29
CA CYS A 16 27.07 40.45 3.75
C CYS A 16 26.20 39.34 4.36
N GLY A 17 26.82 38.48 5.17
CA GLY A 17 26.10 37.67 6.17
C GLY A 17 26.04 36.17 5.92
N MET A 18 27.18 35.50 5.88
CA MET A 18 27.25 34.12 6.37
C MET A 18 26.94 34.14 7.88
N GLY A 19 25.69 33.88 8.23
CA GLY A 19 25.28 33.48 9.58
C GLY A 19 25.42 31.97 9.70
N ILE A 20 26.55 31.55 10.26
CA ILE A 20 26.86 30.17 10.60
C ILE A 20 26.06 29.78 11.86
N LEU A 21 25.35 28.65 11.75
CA LEU A 21 24.99 27.68 12.79
C LEU A 21 24.28 28.20 14.06
N SER A 22 22.97 28.01 14.06
CA SER A 22 22.29 27.38 15.20
C SER A 22 21.04 26.69 14.66
N GLY A 23 21.27 25.57 13.97
CA GLY A 23 20.22 24.59 13.75
C GLY A 23 19.86 24.03 15.12
N CYS A 24 18.71 24.46 15.65
CA CYS A 24 18.03 23.71 16.69
C CYS A 24 17.71 22.33 16.10
N SER A 25 18.60 21.37 16.33
CA SER A 25 18.22 19.98 16.42
C SER A 25 17.14 19.94 17.51
N ILE A 26 15.89 19.87 17.09
CA ILE A 26 14.87 19.25 17.93
C ILE A 26 15.34 17.80 18.03
N GLN A 27 15.99 17.49 19.15
CA GLN A 27 16.14 16.13 19.59
C GLN A 27 14.72 15.62 19.80
N ASP A 28 14.25 14.84 18.83
CA ASP A 28 13.06 14.04 18.98
C ASP A 28 13.38 12.95 20.01
N GLU A 29 13.01 13.20 21.27
CA GLU A 29 13.19 12.27 22.37
C GLU A 29 12.20 11.08 22.33
N THR A 30 11.46 10.87 21.24
CA THR A 30 10.70 9.63 21.02
C THR A 30 11.48 8.56 20.26
N ASN A 31 12.79 8.49 20.48
CA ASN A 31 13.56 7.30 20.14
C ASN A 31 13.31 6.22 21.21
N GLU A 32 12.04 5.80 21.35
CA GLU A 32 11.76 4.47 21.85
C GLU A 32 12.49 3.52 20.89
N ASN A 33 13.48 2.81 21.43
CA ASN A 33 14.16 1.74 20.75
C ASN A 33 13.13 0.68 20.34
N ILE A 34 12.53 0.87 19.16
CA ILE A 34 11.98 -0.23 18.38
C ILE A 34 13.21 -1.07 18.07
N LYS A 35 13.49 -2.06 18.94
CA LYS A 35 14.36 -3.16 18.60
C LYS A 35 13.82 -3.69 17.28
N ASN A 36 14.48 -3.33 16.19
CA ASN A 36 14.37 -4.04 14.93
C ASN A 36 14.73 -5.49 15.29
N LYS A 37 13.70 -6.30 15.58
CA LYS A 37 13.73 -7.69 15.18
C LYS A 37 14.05 -7.59 13.71
N THR A 38 15.28 -7.94 13.37
CA THR A 38 15.69 -8.28 12.01
C THR A 38 14.59 -9.22 11.53
N GLU A 39 13.64 -8.67 10.77
CA GLU A 39 12.70 -9.48 10.02
C GLU A 39 13.61 -10.33 9.16
N ASN A 40 13.64 -11.63 9.46
CA ASN A 40 14.11 -12.59 8.49
C ASN A 40 13.41 -12.19 7.19
N GLU A 41 14.18 -11.82 6.17
CA GLU A 41 13.67 -11.79 4.80
C GLU A 41 13.12 -13.20 4.56
N GLU A 42 11.83 -13.41 4.81
CA GLU A 42 11.12 -14.55 4.30
C GLU A 42 11.28 -14.42 2.78
N ILE A 43 12.22 -15.20 2.24
CA ILE A 43 12.36 -15.41 0.81
C ILE A 43 10.99 -15.88 0.37
N THR A 44 10.19 -14.95 -0.14
CA THR A 44 8.83 -15.24 -0.56
C THR A 44 8.99 -16.11 -1.78
N GLN A 45 8.83 -17.43 -1.60
CA GLN A 45 9.00 -18.37 -2.71
C GLN A 45 8.00 -17.98 -3.81
N ILE A 46 8.55 -17.61 -4.97
CA ILE A 46 7.78 -17.36 -6.18
C ILE A 46 7.27 -18.73 -6.62
N SER A 47 5.95 -18.86 -6.81
CA SER A 47 5.39 -20.13 -7.29
C SER A 47 5.78 -20.39 -8.74
N ASP A 48 5.84 -21.66 -9.14
CA ASP A 48 6.13 -22.03 -10.54
C ASP A 48 5.14 -21.37 -11.51
N LEU A 49 3.89 -21.19 -11.09
CA LEU A 49 2.86 -20.50 -11.87
C LEU A 49 3.20 -19.02 -12.07
N GLU A 50 3.61 -18.33 -11.00
CA GLU A 50 4.01 -16.93 -11.07
C GLU A 50 5.27 -16.75 -11.93
N GLN A 51 6.27 -17.62 -11.74
CA GLN A 51 7.53 -17.57 -12.49
C GLN A 51 7.31 -17.82 -13.98
N THR A 52 6.56 -18.87 -14.33
CA THR A 52 6.23 -19.19 -15.73
C THR A 52 5.51 -18.03 -16.42
N PHE A 53 4.58 -17.39 -15.70
CA PHE A 53 3.89 -16.21 -16.22
C PHE A 53 4.82 -15.02 -16.46
N ILE A 54 5.75 -14.76 -15.53
CA ILE A 54 6.76 -13.71 -15.67
C ILE A 54 7.65 -13.98 -16.88
N ASP A 55 8.06 -15.22 -17.10
CA ASP A 55 8.93 -15.60 -18.21
C ASP A 55 8.21 -15.42 -19.57
N ASP A 56 6.96 -15.84 -19.67
CA ASP A 56 6.13 -15.60 -20.86
C ASP A 56 5.94 -14.10 -21.14
N ALA A 57 5.67 -13.31 -20.10
CA ALA A 57 5.57 -11.86 -20.24
C ALA A 57 6.91 -11.22 -20.66
N ASN A 58 8.05 -11.75 -20.20
CA ASN A 58 9.36 -11.27 -20.60
C ASN A 58 9.71 -11.62 -22.07
N LEU A 59 9.24 -12.75 -22.60
CA LEU A 59 9.33 -13.05 -24.03
C LEU A 59 8.54 -12.04 -24.87
N CYS A 60 7.33 -11.72 -24.42
CA CYS A 60 6.53 -10.64 -25.02
C CYS A 60 7.24 -9.29 -25.00
N VAL A 61 7.89 -8.91 -23.90
CA VAL A 61 8.70 -7.68 -23.81
C VAL A 61 9.84 -7.65 -24.85
N LYS A 62 10.44 -8.81 -25.14
CA LYS A 62 11.48 -8.96 -26.19
C LYS A 62 10.91 -8.91 -27.61
N GLY A 63 9.59 -9.00 -27.77
CA GLY A 63 8.88 -8.87 -29.05
C GLY A 63 8.19 -10.14 -29.53
N ASP A 64 8.28 -11.24 -28.79
CA ASP A 64 7.55 -12.47 -29.10
C ASP A 64 6.13 -12.42 -28.52
N ILE A 65 5.17 -12.05 -29.37
CA ILE A 65 3.75 -11.94 -28.98
C ILE A 65 2.94 -13.21 -29.26
N SER A 66 3.59 -14.34 -29.59
CA SER A 66 2.90 -15.60 -29.91
C SER A 66 1.95 -16.07 -28.78
N ASN A 67 2.34 -15.85 -27.53
CA ASN A 67 1.59 -16.25 -26.34
C ASN A 67 0.72 -15.13 -25.73
N LEU A 68 0.55 -13.99 -26.40
CA LEU A 68 -0.10 -12.79 -25.83
C LEU A 68 -1.50 -13.06 -25.29
N GLN A 69 -2.33 -13.78 -26.04
CA GLN A 69 -3.69 -14.12 -25.62
C GLN A 69 -3.70 -14.98 -24.34
N SER A 70 -2.82 -15.97 -24.26
CA SER A 70 -2.67 -16.83 -23.07
C SER A 70 -2.20 -16.03 -21.84
N ILE A 71 -1.29 -15.07 -22.03
CA ILE A 71 -0.84 -14.15 -20.97
C ILE A 71 -2.02 -13.33 -20.47
N ILE A 72 -2.81 -12.72 -21.37
CA ILE A 72 -3.99 -11.92 -21.01
C ILE A 72 -5.01 -12.75 -20.24
N ASP A 73 -5.31 -13.95 -20.70
CA ASP A 73 -6.32 -14.80 -20.09
C ASP A 73 -5.91 -15.29 -18.70
N ARG A 74 -4.65 -15.69 -18.52
CA ARG A 74 -4.11 -16.04 -17.18
C ARG A 74 -4.16 -14.84 -16.25
N TYR A 75 -3.70 -13.67 -16.69
CA TYR A 75 -3.72 -12.45 -15.89
C TYR A 75 -5.14 -12.06 -15.45
N LYS A 76 -6.13 -12.13 -16.36
CA LYS A 76 -7.54 -11.84 -16.03
C LYS A 76 -8.14 -12.86 -15.08
N LYS A 77 -7.86 -14.15 -15.29
CA LYS A 77 -8.40 -15.22 -14.45
C LYS A 77 -7.88 -15.13 -13.02
N SER A 78 -6.62 -14.76 -12.83
CA SER A 78 -5.97 -14.76 -11.51
C SER A 78 -6.65 -13.88 -10.45
N TYR A 79 -7.46 -12.89 -10.84
CA TYR A 79 -8.21 -12.05 -9.90
C TYR A 79 -9.74 -12.13 -10.06
N ARG A 80 -10.24 -12.84 -11.08
CA ARG A 80 -11.68 -12.99 -11.34
C ARG A 80 -12.22 -14.33 -10.92
N ASP A 81 -11.42 -15.37 -11.09
CA ASP A 81 -11.81 -16.73 -10.80
C ASP A 81 -11.35 -17.11 -9.39
N GLN A 82 -12.31 -17.39 -8.51
CA GLN A 82 -12.04 -17.81 -7.14
C GLN A 82 -11.38 -19.20 -7.08
N ASN A 83 -11.54 -20.01 -8.13
CA ASN A 83 -10.95 -21.34 -8.26
C ASN A 83 -9.61 -21.31 -9.00
N TYR A 84 -9.09 -20.12 -9.36
CA TYR A 84 -7.79 -20.02 -9.99
C TYR A 84 -6.71 -20.55 -9.03
N PRO A 85 -5.78 -21.41 -9.49
CA PRO A 85 -4.67 -21.84 -8.66
C PRO A 85 -3.91 -20.63 -8.15
N GLU A 86 -3.83 -20.48 -6.83
CA GLU A 86 -3.26 -19.31 -6.14
C GLU A 86 -3.90 -17.98 -6.59
N PRO A 87 -5.08 -17.62 -6.06
CA PRO A 87 -5.73 -16.35 -6.37
C PRO A 87 -4.80 -15.16 -6.09
N TYR A 88 -4.83 -14.18 -6.99
CA TYR A 88 -3.99 -12.98 -6.99
C TYR A 88 -2.48 -13.20 -7.17
N SER A 89 -1.99 -14.43 -7.38
CA SER A 89 -0.57 -14.71 -7.67
C SER A 89 0.00 -13.82 -8.78
N LEU A 90 -0.70 -13.73 -9.92
CA LEU A 90 -0.30 -12.89 -11.05
C LEU A 90 -0.58 -11.39 -10.87
N GLN A 91 -1.17 -11.02 -9.73
CA GLN A 91 -1.38 -9.63 -9.33
C GLN A 91 -0.30 -9.13 -8.38
N LYS A 92 0.61 -10.00 -7.90
CA LYS A 92 1.78 -9.55 -7.16
C LYS A 92 2.60 -8.58 -8.00
N LYS A 93 3.31 -7.67 -7.35
CA LYS A 93 4.00 -6.52 -7.92
C LYS A 93 4.90 -6.91 -9.09
N ASN A 94 5.67 -7.99 -8.96
CA ASN A 94 6.60 -8.44 -9.99
C ASN A 94 5.88 -8.99 -11.23
N ALA A 95 4.95 -9.93 -11.04
CA ALA A 95 4.12 -10.47 -12.10
C ALA A 95 3.31 -9.38 -12.82
N ASN A 96 2.66 -8.50 -12.05
CA ASN A 96 1.89 -7.39 -12.60
C ASN A 96 2.77 -6.43 -13.42
N ARG A 97 3.98 -6.11 -12.96
CA ARG A 97 4.92 -5.26 -13.71
C ARG A 97 5.40 -5.92 -15.00
N ALA A 98 5.63 -7.23 -14.98
CA ALA A 98 6.00 -7.97 -16.20
C ALA A 98 4.86 -7.90 -17.22
N PHE A 99 3.62 -8.12 -16.78
CA PHE A 99 2.43 -7.96 -17.62
C PHE A 99 2.30 -6.56 -18.22
N GLU A 100 2.46 -5.51 -17.40
CA GLU A 100 2.35 -4.12 -17.88
C GLU A 100 3.43 -3.79 -18.92
N LYS A 101 4.67 -4.26 -18.74
CA LYS A 101 5.72 -4.09 -19.75
C LYS A 101 5.38 -4.82 -21.04
N CYS A 102 4.87 -6.05 -20.96
CA CYS A 102 4.38 -6.79 -22.12
C CYS A 102 3.24 -6.03 -22.82
N ALA A 103 2.27 -5.51 -22.07
CA ALA A 103 1.15 -4.75 -22.60
C ALA A 103 1.60 -3.48 -23.36
N GLN A 104 2.58 -2.74 -22.83
CA GLN A 104 3.17 -1.60 -23.52
C GLN A 104 3.91 -2.02 -24.80
N LYS A 105 4.61 -3.15 -24.77
CA LYS A 105 5.32 -3.68 -25.95
C LYS A 105 4.34 -4.14 -27.04
N ALA A 106 3.31 -4.90 -26.68
CA ALA A 106 2.25 -5.33 -27.60
C ALA A 106 1.56 -4.13 -28.26
N LEU A 107 1.24 -3.10 -27.48
CA LEU A 107 0.66 -1.86 -28.00
C LEU A 107 1.54 -1.21 -29.08
N ARG A 108 2.86 -1.16 -28.87
CA ARG A 108 3.82 -0.63 -29.86
C ARG A 108 3.93 -1.49 -31.12
N LEU A 109 3.57 -2.77 -31.05
CA LEU A 109 3.50 -3.69 -32.19
C LEU A 109 2.13 -3.69 -32.87
N GLY A 110 1.19 -2.85 -32.42
CA GLY A 110 -0.14 -2.70 -33.02
C GLY A 110 -1.24 -3.50 -32.33
N ASP A 111 -0.96 -4.23 -31.25
CA ASP A 111 -1.96 -5.00 -30.51
C ASP A 111 -2.32 -4.35 -29.17
N SER A 112 -3.53 -3.80 -29.07
CA SER A 112 -4.03 -3.12 -27.86
C SER A 112 -4.66 -4.05 -26.82
N SER A 113 -4.81 -5.34 -27.10
CA SER A 113 -5.58 -6.29 -26.28
C SER A 113 -5.04 -6.40 -24.84
N ALA A 114 -3.72 -6.49 -24.67
CA ALA A 114 -3.09 -6.55 -23.36
C ALA A 114 -3.15 -5.20 -22.61
N PHE A 115 -3.00 -4.09 -23.32
CA PHE A 115 -3.14 -2.76 -22.73
C PHE A 115 -4.57 -2.55 -22.19
N ASN A 116 -5.58 -2.96 -22.95
CA ASN A 116 -6.99 -2.92 -22.55
C ASN A 116 -7.32 -3.88 -21.40
N ALA A 117 -6.46 -4.86 -21.13
CA ALA A 117 -6.60 -5.81 -20.04
C ALA A 117 -5.97 -5.35 -18.72
N MET A 118 -5.12 -4.31 -18.73
CA MET A 118 -4.51 -3.74 -17.53
C MET A 118 -5.57 -3.22 -16.56
N ILE A 119 -5.26 -3.29 -15.26
CA ILE A 119 -6.16 -2.81 -14.21
C ILE A 119 -6.00 -1.32 -14.03
N THR A 120 -6.85 -0.56 -14.73
CA THR A 120 -6.91 0.91 -14.68
C THR A 120 -8.08 1.42 -13.84
N ARG A 121 -9.02 0.54 -13.47
CA ARG A 121 -10.19 0.93 -12.67
C ARG A 121 -9.84 0.94 -11.17
N PRO A 122 -9.95 2.08 -10.49
CA PRO A 122 -9.51 2.21 -9.09
C PRO A 122 -10.33 1.32 -8.14
N GLY A 123 -11.64 1.14 -8.41
CA GLY A 123 -12.46 0.21 -7.62
C GLY A 123 -12.05 -1.26 -7.78
N GLN A 124 -11.44 -1.64 -8.90
CA GLN A 124 -10.91 -2.99 -9.11
C GLN A 124 -9.56 -3.15 -8.40
N ALA A 125 -8.66 -2.17 -8.54
CA ALA A 125 -7.39 -2.13 -7.81
C ALA A 125 -7.61 -2.19 -6.28
N ALA A 126 -8.60 -1.47 -5.75
CA ALA A 126 -8.95 -1.51 -4.33
C ALA A 126 -9.46 -2.89 -3.87
N ARG A 127 -10.19 -3.63 -4.71
CA ARG A 127 -10.63 -5.01 -4.37
C ARG A 127 -9.45 -5.98 -4.34
N ILE A 128 -8.49 -5.84 -5.25
CA ILE A 128 -7.27 -6.65 -5.26
C ILE A 128 -6.41 -6.33 -4.04
N SER A 129 -6.21 -5.03 -3.75
CA SER A 129 -5.55 -4.58 -2.52
C SER A 129 -6.17 -5.22 -1.29
N ARG A 130 -7.50 -5.12 -1.13
CA ARG A 130 -8.25 -5.76 -0.04
C ARG A 130 -8.00 -7.28 0.01
N GLY A 131 -7.99 -7.96 -1.14
CA GLY A 131 -7.70 -9.39 -1.21
C GLY A 131 -6.34 -9.76 -0.63
N PHE A 132 -5.30 -8.98 -0.93
CA PHE A 132 -3.97 -9.19 -0.33
C PHE A 132 -3.94 -8.91 1.17
N TYR A 133 -4.63 -7.87 1.66
CA TYR A 133 -4.75 -7.62 3.10
C TYR A 133 -5.47 -8.75 3.84
N ILE A 134 -6.53 -9.32 3.26
CA ILE A 134 -7.22 -10.50 3.84
C ILE A 134 -6.26 -11.69 3.96
N ASN A 135 -5.38 -11.87 2.97
CA ASN A 135 -4.42 -12.98 2.93
C ASN A 135 -3.10 -12.69 3.68
N GLY A 136 -3.03 -11.59 4.44
CA GLY A 136 -1.84 -11.22 5.22
C GLY A 136 -0.65 -10.69 4.40
N ASN A 137 -0.78 -10.52 3.08
CA ASN A 137 0.30 -10.00 2.24
C ASN A 137 0.21 -8.46 2.14
N LEU A 138 0.71 -7.79 3.18
CA LEU A 138 0.58 -6.34 3.33
C LEU A 138 1.35 -5.56 2.25
N THR A 139 2.52 -6.04 1.84
CA THR A 139 3.36 -5.39 0.81
C THR A 139 2.64 -5.33 -0.54
N GLU A 140 2.02 -6.44 -0.94
CA GLU A 140 1.25 -6.49 -2.18
C GLU A 140 -0.07 -5.72 -2.08
N GLY A 141 -0.71 -5.75 -0.90
CA GLY A 141 -1.86 -4.91 -0.59
C GLY A 141 -1.55 -3.42 -0.74
N ALA A 142 -0.43 -2.96 -0.19
CA ALA A 142 0.03 -1.57 -0.27
C ALA A 142 0.38 -1.15 -1.69
N PHE A 143 1.02 -2.03 -2.49
CA PHE A 143 1.28 -1.77 -3.91
C PHE A 143 0.00 -1.41 -4.68
N TRP A 144 -1.06 -2.20 -4.50
CA TRP A 144 -2.35 -1.93 -5.15
C TRP A 144 -3.10 -0.74 -4.57
N LEU A 145 -3.01 -0.52 -3.26
CA LEU A 145 -3.60 0.66 -2.63
C LEU A 145 -2.98 1.96 -3.17
N GLN A 146 -1.66 1.99 -3.31
CA GLN A 146 -0.95 3.12 -3.90
C GLN A 146 -1.42 3.38 -5.33
N ARG A 147 -1.71 2.34 -6.12
CA ARG A 147 -2.28 2.50 -7.45
C ARG A 147 -3.66 3.17 -7.42
N VAL A 148 -4.52 2.84 -6.47
CA VAL A 148 -5.83 3.51 -6.30
C VAL A 148 -5.62 5.01 -6.06
N ILE A 149 -4.71 5.35 -5.15
CA ILE A 149 -4.36 6.73 -4.80
C ILE A 149 -3.76 7.49 -6.00
N ASN A 150 -2.89 6.84 -6.78
CA ASN A 150 -2.28 7.46 -7.95
C ASN A 150 -3.30 7.76 -9.06
N ILE A 151 -4.39 6.98 -9.15
CA ILE A 151 -5.43 7.18 -10.18
C ILE A 151 -6.43 8.26 -9.76
N GLU A 152 -6.87 8.26 -8.50
CA GLU A 152 -7.98 9.10 -8.01
C GLU A 152 -7.49 10.35 -7.25
N GLY A 153 -6.22 10.40 -6.88
CA GLY A 153 -5.68 11.34 -5.90
C GLY A 153 -5.87 10.85 -4.45
N PRO A 154 -5.17 11.45 -3.47
CA PRO A 154 -5.22 11.00 -2.07
C PRO A 154 -6.63 11.01 -1.46
N GLU A 155 -7.36 12.11 -1.57
CA GLU A 155 -8.70 12.25 -0.98
C GLU A 155 -9.67 11.16 -1.49
N ASN A 156 -9.89 11.11 -2.80
CA ASN A 156 -10.82 10.17 -3.43
C ASN A 156 -10.29 8.72 -3.43
N GLY A 157 -8.98 8.54 -3.51
CA GLY A 157 -8.35 7.22 -3.46
C GLY A 157 -8.54 6.54 -2.11
N TYR A 158 -8.28 7.27 -1.02
CA TYR A 158 -8.55 6.80 0.33
C TYR A 158 -10.05 6.59 0.59
N GLU A 159 -10.91 7.49 0.12
CA GLU A 159 -12.38 7.33 0.21
C GLU A 159 -12.83 6.02 -0.43
N ARG A 160 -12.45 5.81 -1.69
CA ARG A 160 -12.87 4.66 -2.48
C ARG A 160 -12.35 3.36 -1.90
N ALA A 161 -11.06 3.33 -1.55
CA ALA A 161 -10.45 2.16 -0.92
C ALA A 161 -11.12 1.86 0.43
N GLY A 162 -11.29 2.89 1.27
CA GLY A 162 -11.94 2.79 2.57
C GLY A 162 -13.33 2.17 2.48
N ARG A 163 -14.20 2.68 1.59
CA ARG A 163 -15.55 2.14 1.36
C ARG A 163 -15.56 0.69 0.89
N ILE A 164 -14.55 0.26 0.14
CA ILE A 164 -14.43 -1.13 -0.30
C ILE A 164 -13.93 -2.00 0.87
N PHE A 165 -12.99 -1.52 1.66
CA PHE A 165 -12.40 -2.27 2.76
C PHE A 165 -13.40 -2.53 3.90
N ILE A 166 -14.28 -1.58 4.22
CA ILE A 166 -15.32 -1.76 5.26
C ILE A 166 -16.40 -2.80 4.91
N GLN A 167 -16.45 -3.29 3.67
CA GLN A 167 -17.43 -4.31 3.26
C GLN A 167 -17.05 -5.72 3.74
N LYS A 168 -15.86 -5.90 4.32
CA LYS A 168 -15.34 -7.19 4.81
C LYS A 168 -14.83 -7.02 6.23
N LYS A 169 -15.21 -7.94 7.12
CA LYS A 169 -14.88 -7.88 8.56
C LYS A 169 -13.37 -7.80 8.77
N GLU A 170 -12.63 -8.62 8.03
CA GLU A 170 -11.19 -8.80 8.11
C GLU A 170 -10.42 -7.51 7.77
N THR A 171 -10.99 -6.65 6.92
CA THR A 171 -10.36 -5.40 6.48
C THR A 171 -11.09 -4.17 6.99
N LEU A 172 -12.06 -4.34 7.87
CA LEU A 172 -12.91 -3.26 8.35
C LEU A 172 -12.12 -2.19 9.12
N PRO A 173 -11.20 -2.53 10.07
CA PRO A 173 -10.40 -1.53 10.76
C PRO A 173 -9.49 -0.72 9.82
N ILE A 174 -8.94 -1.39 8.81
CA ILE A 174 -8.11 -0.74 7.77
C ILE A 174 -8.98 0.21 6.96
N GLY A 175 -10.17 -0.22 6.55
CA GLY A 175 -11.13 0.60 5.82
C GLY A 175 -11.56 1.85 6.58
N ALA A 176 -11.81 1.74 7.88
CA ALA A 176 -12.11 2.87 8.75
C ALA A 176 -10.96 3.90 8.78
N LYS A 177 -9.71 3.45 8.94
CA LYS A 177 -8.53 4.34 8.89
C LYS A 177 -8.37 5.04 7.54
N LEU A 178 -8.61 4.35 6.43
CA LEU A 178 -8.57 4.96 5.10
C LEU A 178 -9.65 6.04 4.94
N LEU A 179 -10.87 5.78 5.42
CA LEU A 179 -11.93 6.79 5.43
C LEU A 179 -11.56 7.99 6.32
N GLU A 180 -10.91 7.75 7.46
CA GLU A 180 -10.43 8.82 8.32
C GLU A 180 -9.39 9.71 7.62
N TYR A 181 -8.40 9.12 6.95
CA TYR A 181 -7.45 9.89 6.14
C TYR A 181 -8.13 10.71 5.05
N SER A 182 -9.10 10.12 4.35
CA SER A 182 -9.88 10.85 3.35
C SER A 182 -10.70 12.00 3.94
N ALA A 183 -11.33 11.77 5.10
CA ALA A 183 -12.10 12.78 5.81
C ALA A 183 -11.23 13.97 6.26
N ARG A 184 -10.01 13.71 6.75
CA ARG A 184 -9.01 14.73 7.10
C ARG A 184 -8.57 15.56 5.89
N LEU A 185 -8.61 14.98 4.69
CA LEU A 185 -8.33 15.66 3.43
C LEU A 185 -9.53 16.44 2.86
N GLY A 186 -10.71 16.36 3.48
CA GLY A 186 -11.89 17.16 3.11
C GLY A 186 -13.11 16.35 2.68
N SER A 187 -12.98 15.03 2.46
CA SER A 187 -14.05 14.22 1.89
C SER A 187 -15.30 14.20 2.77
N ILE A 188 -16.40 14.74 2.23
CA ILE A 188 -17.73 14.70 2.87
C ILE A 188 -18.25 13.27 2.89
N THR A 189 -18.06 12.53 1.80
CA THR A 189 -18.52 11.14 1.67
C THR A 189 -17.80 10.21 2.64
N ALA A 190 -16.51 10.44 2.89
CA ALA A 190 -15.78 9.67 3.89
C ALA A 190 -16.29 9.96 5.31
N ARG A 191 -16.54 11.24 5.65
CA ARG A 191 -17.16 11.62 6.95
C ARG A 191 -18.53 10.98 7.15
N GLN A 192 -19.39 11.01 6.14
CA GLN A 192 -20.69 10.35 6.18
C GLN A 192 -20.56 8.83 6.36
N SER A 193 -19.58 8.22 5.66
CA SER A 193 -19.31 6.79 5.80
C SER A 193 -18.86 6.44 7.23
N LEU A 194 -17.95 7.22 7.82
CA LEU A 194 -17.52 7.06 9.21
C LEU A 194 -18.67 7.21 10.21
N TYR A 195 -19.52 8.23 10.03
CA TYR A 195 -20.70 8.43 10.88
C TYR A 195 -21.62 7.20 10.87
N ASN A 196 -21.82 6.59 9.71
CA ASN A 196 -22.60 5.36 9.57
C ASN A 196 -21.94 4.16 10.26
N LEU A 197 -20.60 4.10 10.29
CA LEU A 197 -19.86 3.05 11.02
C LEU A 197 -19.94 3.23 12.53
N THR A 198 -20.07 4.46 13.03
CA THR A 198 -20.19 4.78 14.46
C THR A 198 -21.62 4.65 15.00
N ASN A 199 -22.60 4.37 14.15
CA ASN A 199 -23.97 4.15 14.59
C ASN A 199 -24.05 2.82 15.37
N PRO A 200 -24.48 2.81 16.65
CA PRO A 200 -24.51 1.62 17.49
C PRO A 200 -25.37 0.47 16.94
N SER A 201 -26.34 0.79 16.09
CA SER A 201 -27.19 -0.20 15.42
C SER A 201 -26.54 -0.83 14.17
N SER A 202 -25.38 -0.34 13.74
CA SER A 202 -24.72 -0.82 12.53
C SER A 202 -23.90 -2.09 12.81
N TYR A 203 -23.91 -3.01 11.85
CA TYR A 203 -23.07 -4.22 11.88
C TYR A 203 -21.58 -3.90 12.03
N ALA A 204 -21.13 -2.82 11.40
CA ALA A 204 -19.73 -2.40 11.45
C ALA A 204 -19.30 -1.92 12.84
N PHE A 205 -20.15 -1.17 13.54
CA PHE A 205 -19.90 -0.73 14.92
C PHE A 205 -19.65 -1.93 15.83
N LEU A 206 -20.56 -2.91 15.82
CA LEU A 206 -20.46 -4.13 16.62
C LEU A 206 -19.21 -4.96 16.31
N GLN A 207 -18.64 -4.82 15.13
CA GLN A 207 -17.39 -5.50 14.75
C GLN A 207 -16.15 -4.74 15.21
N LEU A 208 -16.17 -3.40 15.11
CA LEU A 208 -15.08 -2.56 15.58
C LEU A 208 -14.90 -2.67 17.09
N THR A 209 -15.98 -2.57 17.85
CA THR A 209 -15.91 -2.65 19.32
C THR A 209 -15.41 -4.01 19.79
N LYS A 210 -15.81 -5.10 19.14
CA LYS A 210 -15.29 -6.45 19.43
C LYS A 210 -13.81 -6.60 19.10
N ALA A 211 -13.36 -6.02 17.98
CA ALA A 211 -11.95 -6.05 17.60
C ALA A 211 -11.08 -5.24 18.58
N GLU A 212 -11.59 -4.12 19.08
CA GLU A 212 -10.94 -3.31 20.13
C GLU A 212 -10.86 -4.09 21.46
N GLU A 213 -11.95 -4.73 21.90
CA GLU A 213 -11.96 -5.59 23.10
C GLU A 213 -10.98 -6.78 23.00
N GLU A 214 -10.83 -7.37 21.81
CA GLU A 214 -9.88 -8.47 21.57
C GLU A 214 -8.42 -7.97 21.60
N GLN A 215 -8.14 -6.79 21.05
CA GLN A 215 -6.81 -6.18 21.11
C GLN A 215 -6.41 -5.77 22.53
N GLU A 216 -7.34 -5.21 23.31
CA GLU A 216 -7.11 -4.87 24.73
C GLU A 216 -6.81 -6.11 25.58
N LYS A 217 -7.51 -7.23 25.33
CA LYS A 217 -7.22 -8.51 26.02
C LYS A 217 -5.84 -9.07 25.69
N VAL A 218 -5.39 -8.92 24.44
CA VAL A 218 -4.04 -9.34 24.04
C VAL A 218 -2.98 -8.44 24.67
N SER A 219 -3.18 -7.11 24.67
CA SER A 219 -2.28 -6.13 25.30
C SER A 219 -2.13 -6.34 26.81
N ASN A 220 -3.25 -6.56 27.51
CA ASN A 220 -3.24 -6.81 28.96
C ASN A 220 -2.57 -8.15 29.33
N ASN A 221 -2.66 -9.17 28.46
CA ASN A 221 -1.98 -10.45 28.67
C ASN A 221 -0.47 -10.37 28.37
N SER A 222 -0.02 -9.51 27.46
CA SER A 222 1.42 -9.24 27.26
C SER A 222 2.03 -8.49 28.44
N GLU A 223 1.34 -7.51 29.02
CA GLU A 223 1.83 -6.77 30.20
C GLU A 223 1.88 -7.66 31.46
N GLN A 224 0.89 -8.54 31.66
CA GLN A 224 0.90 -9.50 32.78
C GLN A 224 1.98 -10.59 32.66
N ASN A 225 2.46 -10.88 31.45
CA ASN A 225 3.56 -11.82 31.24
C ASN A 225 4.94 -11.17 31.41
N GLU A 226 5.09 -9.86 31.17
CA GLU A 226 6.32 -9.14 31.54
C GLU A 226 6.46 -8.98 33.06
N THR A 227 5.35 -8.89 33.82
CA THR A 227 5.42 -8.83 35.29
C THR A 227 5.70 -10.17 35.97
N LYS A 228 5.73 -11.30 35.25
CA LYS A 228 5.97 -12.64 35.81
C LYS A 228 7.34 -13.25 35.50
N VAL A 229 8.21 -12.57 34.75
CA VAL A 229 9.57 -13.07 34.44
C VAL A 229 10.65 -12.48 35.36
N ASP A 230 10.35 -11.49 36.21
CA ASP A 230 11.32 -10.88 37.12
C ASP A 230 11.12 -11.24 38.61
N SER A 231 10.87 -12.53 38.88
CA SER A 231 11.05 -13.09 40.21
C SER A 231 11.78 -14.44 40.12
N GLY A 232 13.03 -14.37 39.65
CA GLY A 232 13.90 -15.53 39.52
C GLY A 232 15.38 -15.16 39.56
N SER A 233 15.98 -15.35 40.73
CA SER A 233 17.42 -15.52 40.99
C SER A 233 18.24 -14.28 41.42
N SER A 234 18.60 -14.29 42.70
CA SER A 234 19.99 -14.02 43.10
C SER A 234 20.35 -14.85 44.34
N ASP A 235 21.02 -15.98 44.10
CA ASP A 235 21.86 -16.68 45.07
C ASP A 235 22.98 -15.77 45.59
N LYS A 236 23.31 -15.84 46.90
CA LYS A 236 24.58 -16.41 47.43
C LYS A 236 24.93 -16.03 48.89
N LYS A 237 25.16 -17.10 49.67
CA LYS A 237 26.27 -17.41 50.63
C LYS A 237 26.40 -16.75 52.03
N ASN A 238 26.37 -17.65 53.03
CA ASN A 238 27.22 -17.88 54.24
C ASN A 238 27.65 -16.71 55.15
N PRO A 239 27.72 -16.93 56.48
CA PRO A 239 28.70 -17.84 57.12
C PRO A 239 28.16 -19.23 57.50
#